data_AF-A0AAN9BTP3-F1
#
_entry.id   AF-A0AAN9BTP3-F1
#
_cell.length_a   1.000
_cell.length_b   1.000
_cell.length_c   1.000
_cell.angle_alpha   90.00
_cell.angle_beta   90.00
_cell.angle_gamma   90.00
#
_symmetry.space_group_name_H-M   'P 1'
#
loop_
_entity.id
_entity.type
_entity.pdbx_description
1 polymer ?
#
loop_
_entity_poly.entity_id
_entity_poly.type
_entity_poly.pdbx_seq_one_letter_code
_entity_poly.pdbx_strand_id
1 'polypeptide(L)'
;MRTWVPLSLAFLLAAIGCQVLAQNKLVMCYYTNWSQYRSGRKFFPEQIDPTHCTHLVYSFAKLVGNRLTTYEWNEILDYTDGLYKRFNALKSQKPGLKTLLAVGGFSARSEGFSAMSSTASNRQEFVSTSITWLRDNDFDGLDIDWEYPGHVAQGGKPEDKANFVLLCQDLRNGFEAEARASGRDTLLLTAAVGAGYSTVSDGYDIPELDKYLDYINIMSYDLHGAWDPMTGHNAGLYTSSTDASKFSVADTAENWVRGGATRAKTLVGLATYGRTWTLSDPTDTRVGAPAKGPGTRGQYSGEAGYVTYYEVCEVAFNGGYTLDFDQESKVPFAHKGDQWITYDDINSLQYKMTWMRNQGFGGAIVWAIELDDFDGNSCGAGKYPLMRAISSCLINGQNCAPTDGGVVTAPTTTTTTTTTTTRTPITVQPTLPPTVPTTRPTTTRRPVYTPATTTRRPWYTRAPTTTRRPWYTRAPTTTRRPWYTTAPTTTRRPWYTRAPPTRQPVITAATTTTPIRTSTVMSGGKDAQCPAKYGFFRDLNDCGVFWFCWLPSRWRYQCAPGTQFDQRYFVCSRNPDCNYPLLRG
;
A
#
# COMPACT_ATOMS: atom_id res chain seq x y z
N MET A 1 -43.39 -64.22 19.48
CA MET A 1 -42.70 -63.93 18.20
C MET A 1 -42.33 -62.45 18.20
N ARG A 2 -41.03 -62.14 18.26
CA ARG A 2 -40.51 -60.76 18.31
C ARG A 2 -40.38 -60.23 16.89
N THR A 3 -41.07 -59.13 16.59
CA THR A 3 -40.96 -58.38 15.34
C THR A 3 -39.71 -57.51 15.36
N TRP A 4 -38.84 -57.72 14.38
CA TRP A 4 -37.64 -56.94 14.14
C TRP A 4 -37.98 -55.70 13.32
N VAL A 5 -37.65 -54.51 13.83
CA VAL A 5 -37.64 -53.25 13.07
C VAL A 5 -36.20 -53.05 12.56
N PRO A 6 -35.96 -52.79 11.27
CA PRO A 6 -34.60 -52.63 10.75
C PRO A 6 -34.04 -51.26 11.15
N LEU A 7 -32.95 -51.32 11.91
CA LEU A 7 -32.15 -50.21 12.45
C LEU A 7 -31.27 -49.55 11.36
N SER A 8 -31.80 -49.33 10.15
CA SER A 8 -30.99 -48.96 8.98
C SER A 8 -31.25 -47.56 8.45
N LEU A 9 -32.23 -46.82 9.00
CA LEU A 9 -32.58 -45.47 8.55
C LEU A 9 -31.99 -44.33 9.41
N ALA A 10 -31.36 -44.66 10.53
CA ALA A 10 -30.75 -43.66 11.43
C ALA A 10 -29.29 -43.31 11.09
N PHE A 11 -28.62 -44.12 10.26
CA PHE A 11 -27.20 -43.88 9.89
C PHE A 11 -27.01 -43.14 8.57
N LEU A 12 -28.05 -42.96 7.74
CA LEU A 12 -27.96 -42.18 6.51
C LEU A 12 -28.23 -40.67 6.70
N LEU A 13 -28.64 -40.23 7.89
CA LEU A 13 -28.77 -38.81 8.24
C LEU A 13 -27.58 -38.27 9.06
N ALA A 14 -26.64 -39.13 9.45
CA ALA A 14 -25.40 -38.74 10.15
C ALA A 14 -24.17 -38.64 9.22
N ALA A 15 -24.36 -38.85 7.92
CA ALA A 15 -23.33 -38.69 6.88
C ALA A 15 -23.58 -37.50 5.95
N ILE A 16 -24.44 -36.55 6.36
CA ILE A 16 -24.30 -35.14 5.92
C ILE A 16 -23.24 -34.52 6.84
N GLY A 17 -22.06 -35.14 6.83
CA GLY A 17 -20.88 -34.62 7.50
C GLY A 17 -20.47 -33.37 6.76
N CYS A 18 -20.81 -32.22 7.34
CA CYS A 18 -20.14 -30.93 7.20
C CYS A 18 -19.28 -30.82 5.93
N GLN A 19 -19.93 -30.79 4.76
CA GLN A 19 -19.36 -30.02 3.68
C GLN A 19 -19.50 -28.59 4.18
N VAL A 20 -18.46 -28.10 4.87
CA VAL A 20 -18.16 -26.68 4.86
C VAL A 20 -18.08 -26.36 3.38
N LEU A 21 -19.19 -25.92 2.79
CA LEU A 21 -19.20 -25.34 1.46
C LEU A 21 -18.03 -24.38 1.49
N ALA A 22 -17.03 -24.62 0.64
CA ALA A 22 -15.88 -23.75 0.51
C ALA A 22 -16.45 -22.39 0.13
N GLN A 23 -16.73 -21.55 1.14
CA GLN A 23 -17.19 -20.19 0.92
C GLN A 23 -15.99 -19.49 0.32
N ASN A 24 -16.11 -19.12 -0.96
CA ASN A 24 -15.15 -18.25 -1.63
C ASN A 24 -14.92 -17.05 -0.73
N LYS A 25 -13.68 -16.90 -0.26
CA LYS A 25 -13.28 -15.79 0.59
C LYS A 25 -12.96 -14.58 -0.27
N LEU A 26 -13.11 -13.40 0.32
CA LEU A 26 -12.76 -12.15 -0.34
C LEU A 26 -11.24 -11.97 -0.33
N VAL A 27 -10.72 -11.47 -1.45
CA VAL A 27 -9.33 -11.05 -1.58
C VAL A 27 -9.34 -9.66 -2.17
N MET A 28 -9.10 -8.67 -1.31
CA MET A 28 -9.07 -7.25 -1.67
C MET A 28 -7.62 -6.80 -1.82
N CYS A 29 -7.21 -6.49 -3.04
CA CYS A 29 -5.81 -6.18 -3.34
C CYS A 29 -5.63 -4.67 -3.55
N TYR A 30 -4.77 -4.06 -2.76
CA TYR A 30 -4.39 -2.67 -2.95
C TYR A 30 -3.36 -2.54 -4.07
N TYR A 31 -3.53 -1.53 -4.92
CA TYR A 31 -2.60 -1.09 -5.96
C TYR A 31 -2.19 0.35 -5.66
N THR A 32 -0.89 0.61 -5.59
CA THR A 32 -0.38 1.94 -5.27
C THR A 32 -0.03 2.73 -6.55
N ASN A 33 -0.56 3.95 -6.68
CA ASN A 33 -0.32 4.79 -7.86
C ASN A 33 1.16 5.20 -8.00
N TRP A 34 1.89 5.35 -6.89
CA TRP A 34 3.31 5.73 -6.91
C TRP A 34 4.24 4.61 -7.40
N SER A 35 3.74 3.38 -7.55
CA SER A 35 4.50 2.26 -8.12
C SER A 35 4.96 2.50 -9.57
N GLN A 36 4.28 3.40 -10.29
CA GLN A 36 4.66 3.85 -11.63
C GLN A 36 6.03 4.57 -11.67
N TYR A 37 6.49 5.07 -10.52
CA TYR A 37 7.69 5.89 -10.39
C TYR A 37 8.92 5.11 -9.91
N ARG A 38 8.79 3.82 -9.59
CA ARG A 38 9.93 3.02 -9.10
C ARG A 38 11.10 3.04 -10.09
N SER A 39 12.31 3.16 -9.54
CA SER A 39 13.55 3.16 -10.32
C SER A 39 13.89 1.73 -10.71
N GLY A 40 13.35 1.26 -11.83
CA GLY A 40 13.29 -0.17 -12.14
C GLY A 40 12.07 -0.81 -11.48
N ARG A 41 11.59 -1.93 -12.03
CA ARG A 41 10.35 -2.61 -11.56
C ARG A 41 9.13 -1.67 -11.47
N LYS A 42 8.99 -0.77 -12.45
CA LYS A 42 7.77 0.06 -12.59
C LYS A 42 6.56 -0.85 -12.72
N PHE A 43 5.48 -0.42 -12.09
CA PHE A 43 4.24 -1.16 -12.10
C PHE A 43 3.08 -0.27 -12.52
N PHE A 44 2.24 -0.80 -13.40
CA PHE A 44 1.08 -0.13 -13.98
C PHE A 44 -0.14 -1.05 -13.94
N PRO A 45 -1.37 -0.52 -14.12
CA PRO A 45 -2.57 -1.34 -14.05
C PRO A 45 -2.58 -2.55 -14.98
N GLU A 46 -2.00 -2.47 -16.18
CA GLU A 46 -1.97 -3.57 -17.15
C GLU A 46 -1.13 -4.77 -16.70
N GLN A 47 -0.27 -4.60 -15.68
CA GLN A 47 0.52 -5.68 -15.13
C GLN A 47 -0.27 -6.50 -14.12
N ILE A 48 -1.38 -5.97 -13.59
CA ILE A 48 -2.26 -6.70 -12.67
C ILE A 48 -2.91 -7.86 -13.40
N ASP A 49 -2.73 -9.07 -12.88
CA ASP A 49 -3.60 -10.20 -13.21
C ASP A 49 -4.85 -10.14 -12.29
N PRO A 50 -6.03 -9.77 -12.80
CA PRO A 50 -7.22 -9.60 -11.97
C PRO A 50 -7.75 -10.93 -11.43
N THR A 51 -7.31 -12.07 -11.95
CA THR A 51 -7.75 -13.39 -11.46
C THR A 51 -7.36 -13.62 -10.00
N HIS A 52 -6.29 -12.97 -9.52
CA HIS A 52 -5.81 -13.10 -8.15
C HIS A 52 -6.69 -12.40 -7.09
N CYS A 53 -7.59 -11.51 -7.47
CA CYS A 53 -8.32 -10.65 -6.55
C CYS A 53 -9.83 -10.69 -6.79
N THR A 54 -10.66 -10.65 -5.76
CA THR A 54 -12.11 -10.41 -5.94
C THR A 54 -12.42 -8.91 -6.04
N HIS A 55 -11.63 -8.10 -5.33
CA HIS A 55 -11.71 -6.64 -5.33
C HIS A 55 -10.32 -6.06 -5.56
N LEU A 56 -10.22 -5.00 -6.36
CA LEU A 56 -9.02 -4.17 -6.46
C LEU A 56 -9.30 -2.80 -5.85
N VAL A 57 -8.34 -2.26 -5.11
CA VAL A 57 -8.42 -0.92 -4.51
C VAL A 57 -7.33 -0.04 -5.07
N TYR A 58 -7.71 1.09 -5.68
CA TYR A 58 -6.76 2.08 -6.18
C TYR A 58 -6.36 3.02 -5.04
N SER A 59 -5.07 3.00 -4.67
CA SER A 59 -4.48 3.84 -3.64
C SER A 59 -3.60 4.93 -4.26
N PHE A 60 -3.92 6.21 -4.15
CA PHE A 60 -5.08 6.81 -3.47
C PHE A 60 -5.66 7.95 -4.31
N ALA A 61 -6.90 8.33 -4.04
CA ALA A 61 -7.39 9.68 -4.24
C ALA A 61 -6.93 10.60 -3.10
N LYS A 62 -7.10 11.92 -3.28
CA LYS A 62 -6.80 12.91 -2.26
C LYS A 62 -8.07 13.57 -1.73
N LEU A 63 -8.06 13.89 -0.43
CA LEU A 63 -9.04 14.75 0.21
C LEU A 63 -8.56 16.20 0.18
N VAL A 64 -9.33 17.11 -0.43
CA VAL A 64 -9.08 18.55 -0.41
C VAL A 64 -10.34 19.27 0.06
N GLY A 65 -10.26 19.87 1.25
CA GLY A 65 -11.46 20.34 1.96
C GLY A 65 -12.39 19.16 2.25
N ASN A 66 -13.60 19.22 1.73
CA ASN A 66 -14.61 18.17 1.89
C ASN A 66 -14.81 17.32 0.62
N ARG A 67 -13.85 17.30 -0.33
CA ARG A 67 -14.06 16.66 -1.64
C ARG A 67 -12.94 15.72 -2.02
N LEU A 68 -13.31 14.63 -2.70
CA LEU A 68 -12.36 13.81 -3.43
C LEU A 68 -11.81 14.58 -4.63
N THR A 69 -10.53 14.35 -4.89
CA THR A 69 -9.86 14.80 -6.11
C THR A 69 -8.77 13.80 -6.47
N THR A 70 -8.24 13.91 -7.69
CA THR A 70 -7.03 13.21 -8.11
C THR A 70 -5.88 13.49 -7.15
N TYR A 71 -5.12 12.47 -6.78
CA TYR A 71 -3.86 12.66 -6.06
C TYR A 71 -2.82 13.35 -6.94
N GLU A 72 -2.82 13.03 -8.24
CA GLU A 72 -1.92 13.58 -9.24
C GLU A 72 -2.56 13.69 -10.64
N TRP A 73 -1.96 14.51 -11.49
CA TRP A 73 -2.50 14.93 -12.78
C TRP A 73 -2.73 13.78 -13.79
N ASN A 74 -2.09 12.63 -13.63
CA ASN A 74 -2.13 11.52 -14.59
C ASN A 74 -3.22 10.46 -14.31
N GLU A 75 -4.05 10.68 -13.29
CA GLU A 75 -5.19 9.79 -12.98
C GLU A 75 -6.38 10.00 -13.91
N ILE A 76 -6.63 11.26 -14.27
CA ILE A 76 -7.71 11.67 -15.17
C ILE A 76 -7.08 12.47 -16.33
N LEU A 77 -6.69 11.76 -17.39
CA LEU A 77 -6.15 12.34 -18.62
C LEU A 77 -7.12 12.14 -19.79
N ASP A 78 -7.62 13.25 -20.35
CA ASP A 78 -8.62 13.26 -21.43
C ASP A 78 -8.14 12.67 -22.76
N TYR A 79 -6.83 12.64 -23.01
CA TYR A 79 -6.27 12.26 -24.32
C TYR A 79 -5.44 10.95 -24.32
N THR A 80 -5.14 10.34 -23.16
CA THR A 80 -4.11 9.26 -23.08
C THR A 80 -4.37 8.13 -22.08
N ASP A 81 -5.62 7.80 -21.74
CA ASP A 81 -5.93 6.71 -20.79
C ASP A 81 -5.33 6.98 -19.39
N GLY A 82 -5.96 7.89 -18.63
CA GLY A 82 -5.60 8.11 -17.22
C GLY A 82 -5.62 6.83 -16.38
N LEU A 83 -4.85 6.79 -15.28
CA LEU A 83 -4.68 5.58 -14.47
C LEU A 83 -5.99 5.01 -13.92
N TYR A 84 -6.98 5.84 -13.56
CA TYR A 84 -8.29 5.35 -13.13
C TYR A 84 -9.00 4.54 -14.23
N LYS A 85 -9.00 5.06 -15.46
CA LYS A 85 -9.62 4.37 -16.60
C LYS A 85 -8.90 3.04 -16.91
N ARG A 86 -7.57 3.04 -16.88
CA ARG A 86 -6.75 1.83 -17.10
C ARG A 86 -6.98 0.78 -16.02
N PHE A 87 -7.09 1.21 -14.77
CA PHE A 87 -7.42 0.35 -13.64
C PHE A 87 -8.82 -0.25 -13.75
N ASN A 88 -9.85 0.56 -14.03
CA ASN A 88 -11.22 0.09 -14.16
C ASN A 88 -11.44 -0.79 -15.40
N ALA A 89 -10.60 -0.66 -16.44
CA ALA A 89 -10.61 -1.56 -17.59
C ALA A 89 -10.30 -3.02 -17.23
N LEU A 90 -9.66 -3.30 -16.08
CA LEU A 90 -9.41 -4.67 -15.60
C LEU A 90 -10.70 -5.45 -15.34
N LYS A 91 -11.83 -4.77 -15.07
CA LYS A 91 -13.16 -5.40 -14.93
C LYS A 91 -13.58 -6.15 -16.20
N SER A 92 -13.09 -5.75 -17.38
CA SER A 92 -13.35 -6.45 -18.65
C SER A 92 -12.65 -7.81 -18.76
N GLN A 93 -11.56 -8.02 -18.02
CA GLN A 93 -10.77 -9.25 -18.06
C GLN A 93 -11.31 -10.30 -17.06
N LYS A 94 -12.00 -9.87 -16.00
CA LYS A 94 -12.62 -10.75 -15.00
C LYS A 94 -14.03 -10.27 -14.65
N PRO A 95 -15.08 -10.88 -15.23
CA PRO A 95 -16.45 -10.60 -14.84
C PRO A 95 -16.65 -10.80 -13.33
N GLY A 96 -17.32 -9.84 -12.69
CA GLY A 96 -17.55 -9.85 -11.24
C GLY A 96 -16.43 -9.24 -10.40
N LEU A 97 -15.29 -8.85 -11.00
CA LEU A 97 -14.30 -8.02 -10.33
C LEU A 97 -14.92 -6.67 -9.94
N LYS A 98 -14.66 -6.24 -8.70
CA LYS A 98 -15.04 -4.91 -8.20
C LYS A 98 -13.82 -4.03 -8.04
N THR A 99 -13.95 -2.75 -8.38
CA THR A 99 -12.88 -1.75 -8.20
C THR A 99 -13.32 -0.67 -7.23
N LEU A 100 -12.51 -0.40 -6.20
CA LEU A 100 -12.75 0.67 -5.23
C LEU A 100 -11.67 1.73 -5.37
N LEU A 101 -12.01 2.96 -5.02
CA LEU A 101 -11.06 4.05 -4.85
C LEU A 101 -10.81 4.26 -3.37
N ALA A 102 -9.55 4.17 -2.93
CA ALA A 102 -9.20 4.51 -1.56
C ALA A 102 -8.90 6.00 -1.42
N VAL A 103 -9.30 6.61 -0.31
CA VAL A 103 -8.91 7.98 0.07
C VAL A 103 -8.25 7.96 1.44
N GLY A 104 -7.07 8.59 1.55
CA GLY A 104 -6.34 8.71 2.80
C GLY A 104 -4.93 8.12 2.72
N GLY A 105 -4.66 7.14 3.57
CA GLY A 105 -3.34 6.59 3.82
C GLY A 105 -2.48 7.45 4.76
N PHE A 106 -1.42 6.86 5.31
CA PHE A 106 -0.52 7.49 6.29
C PHE A 106 -0.07 8.92 5.92
N SER A 107 0.22 9.20 4.64
CA SER A 107 0.69 10.52 4.19
C SER A 107 -0.40 11.61 4.22
N ALA A 108 -1.67 11.25 4.25
CA ALA A 108 -2.78 12.20 4.26
C ALA A 108 -2.97 12.88 5.64
N ARG A 109 -2.45 12.26 6.71
CA ARG A 109 -2.65 12.67 8.12
C ARG A 109 -4.14 12.68 8.53
N SER A 110 -4.41 12.92 9.81
CA SER A 110 -5.77 12.96 10.35
C SER A 110 -6.47 14.32 10.21
N GLU A 111 -5.72 15.42 10.07
CA GLU A 111 -6.28 16.78 10.11
C GLU A 111 -7.40 17.02 9.09
N GLY A 112 -7.20 16.61 7.83
CA GLY A 112 -8.19 16.78 6.76
C GLY A 112 -9.47 15.99 7.02
N PHE A 113 -9.34 14.74 7.48
CA PHE A 113 -10.49 13.90 7.82
C PHE A 113 -11.23 14.38 9.06
N SER A 114 -10.51 14.84 10.09
CA SER A 114 -11.12 15.41 11.30
C SER A 114 -11.95 16.65 10.93
N ALA A 115 -11.43 17.54 10.08
CA ALA A 115 -12.16 18.70 9.59
C ALA A 115 -13.39 18.32 8.74
N MET A 116 -13.24 17.40 7.79
CA MET A 116 -14.33 16.96 6.90
C MET A 116 -15.46 16.25 7.67
N SER A 117 -15.12 15.41 8.66
CA SER A 117 -16.11 14.65 9.42
C SER A 117 -16.84 15.46 10.50
N SER A 118 -16.27 16.59 10.92
CA SER A 118 -16.69 17.36 12.11
C SER A 118 -18.10 17.96 12.09
N THR A 119 -18.71 18.15 10.92
CA THR A 119 -20.07 18.72 10.81
C THR A 119 -20.91 17.98 9.79
N ALA A 120 -22.22 17.93 10.02
CA ALA A 120 -23.15 17.32 9.07
C ALA A 120 -23.05 17.95 7.66
N SER A 121 -22.87 19.27 7.57
CA SER A 121 -22.73 19.95 6.27
C SER A 121 -21.49 19.50 5.51
N ASN A 122 -20.35 19.38 6.18
CA ASN A 122 -19.10 18.93 5.55
C ASN A 122 -19.21 17.48 5.07
N ARG A 123 -19.78 16.60 5.90
CA ARG A 123 -20.02 15.20 5.53
C ARG A 123 -20.96 15.07 4.35
N GLN A 124 -22.06 15.84 4.31
CA GLN A 124 -22.99 15.79 3.19
C GLN A 124 -22.38 16.31 1.88
N GLU A 125 -21.52 17.32 1.95
CA GLU A 125 -20.73 17.74 0.78
C GLU A 125 -19.79 16.63 0.31
N PHE A 126 -19.09 15.98 1.24
CA PHE A 126 -18.21 14.86 0.92
C PHE A 126 -18.96 13.68 0.31
N VAL A 127 -20.08 13.26 0.90
CA VAL A 127 -20.90 12.14 0.41
C VAL A 127 -21.40 12.42 -1.00
N SER A 128 -22.06 13.56 -1.22
CA SER A 128 -22.65 13.88 -2.52
C SER A 128 -21.60 14.01 -3.63
N THR A 129 -20.47 14.65 -3.33
CA THR A 129 -19.39 14.80 -4.32
C THR A 129 -18.61 13.49 -4.55
N SER A 130 -18.47 12.64 -3.54
CA SER A 130 -17.84 11.32 -3.67
C SER A 130 -18.66 10.40 -4.56
N ILE A 131 -19.99 10.38 -4.40
CA ILE A 131 -20.89 9.59 -5.26
C ILE A 131 -20.67 9.97 -6.73
N THR A 132 -20.74 11.27 -7.06
CA THR A 132 -20.51 11.76 -8.43
C THR A 132 -19.12 11.35 -8.92
N TRP A 133 -18.08 11.60 -8.11
CA TRP A 133 -16.70 11.28 -8.49
C TRP A 133 -16.49 9.80 -8.80
N LEU A 134 -17.02 8.90 -7.97
CA LEU A 134 -16.90 7.46 -8.15
C LEU A 134 -17.65 6.98 -9.39
N ARG A 135 -18.87 7.47 -9.61
CA ARG A 135 -19.67 7.10 -10.79
C ARG A 135 -19.05 7.62 -12.09
N ASP A 136 -18.56 8.85 -12.09
CA ASP A 136 -17.92 9.48 -13.26
C ASP A 136 -16.61 8.77 -13.65
N ASN A 137 -15.91 8.19 -12.68
CA ASN A 137 -14.66 7.48 -12.89
C ASN A 137 -14.81 5.94 -12.93
N ASP A 138 -16.03 5.41 -12.98
CA ASP A 138 -16.36 3.98 -13.09
C ASP A 138 -15.84 3.09 -11.93
N PHE A 139 -15.85 3.61 -10.71
CA PHE A 139 -15.59 2.83 -9.51
C PHE A 139 -16.87 2.19 -8.94
N ASP A 140 -16.72 1.01 -8.33
CA ASP A 140 -17.76 0.24 -7.67
C ASP A 140 -17.88 0.54 -6.17
N GLY A 141 -17.00 1.37 -5.61
CA GLY A 141 -17.04 1.73 -4.18
C GLY A 141 -15.92 2.66 -3.71
N LEU A 142 -15.99 2.99 -2.42
CA LEU A 142 -15.05 3.85 -1.71
C LEU A 142 -14.44 3.08 -0.53
N ASP A 143 -13.13 3.20 -0.38
CA ASP A 143 -12.39 2.70 0.78
C ASP A 143 -11.84 3.89 1.58
N ILE A 144 -12.18 3.96 2.87
CA ILE A 144 -11.78 5.05 3.76
C ILE A 144 -10.55 4.63 4.57
N ASP A 145 -9.41 5.26 4.28
CA ASP A 145 -8.12 4.94 4.90
C ASP A 145 -7.68 6.11 5.78
N TRP A 146 -8.51 6.45 6.78
CA TRP A 146 -8.18 7.49 7.76
C TRP A 146 -7.22 6.91 8.82
N GLU A 147 -5.97 7.38 8.80
CA GLU A 147 -4.92 6.95 9.73
C GLU A 147 -4.49 8.07 10.72
N TYR A 148 -5.05 8.19 11.92
CA TYR A 148 -6.22 7.48 12.44
C TYR A 148 -7.19 8.47 13.10
N PRO A 149 -8.51 8.17 13.17
CA PRO A 149 -9.45 8.96 13.97
C PRO A 149 -8.93 9.06 15.41
N GLY A 150 -8.89 10.27 15.98
CA GLY A 150 -8.40 10.48 17.35
C GLY A 150 -6.88 10.57 17.49
N HIS A 151 -6.10 10.36 16.43
CA HIS A 151 -4.65 10.42 16.50
C HIS A 151 -4.12 11.87 16.51
N VAL A 152 -3.97 12.43 17.72
CA VAL A 152 -3.62 13.84 17.96
C VAL A 152 -2.31 14.27 17.27
N ALA A 153 -1.28 13.41 17.25
CA ALA A 153 -0.01 13.72 16.60
C ALA A 153 -0.13 13.96 15.07
N GLN A 154 -1.18 13.40 14.45
CA GLN A 154 -1.51 13.60 13.04
C GLN A 154 -2.64 14.62 12.81
N GLY A 155 -3.05 15.37 13.84
CA GLY A 155 -4.11 16.38 13.76
C GLY A 155 -5.52 15.85 13.99
N GLY A 156 -5.65 14.62 14.51
CA GLY A 156 -6.93 14.07 14.95
C GLY A 156 -7.39 14.64 16.30
N LYS A 157 -8.65 14.39 16.63
CA LYS A 157 -9.32 14.85 17.85
C LYS A 157 -10.16 13.72 18.46
N PRO A 158 -10.41 13.69 19.79
CA PRO A 158 -11.21 12.64 20.41
C PRO A 158 -12.62 12.47 19.81
N GLU A 159 -13.23 13.56 19.32
CA GLU A 159 -14.55 13.52 18.69
C GLU A 159 -14.56 12.74 17.36
N ASP A 160 -13.39 12.53 16.75
CA ASP A 160 -13.25 11.80 15.49
C ASP A 160 -13.82 10.39 15.57
N LYS A 161 -13.78 9.73 16.74
CA LYS A 161 -14.37 8.40 16.94
C LYS A 161 -15.86 8.39 16.60
N ALA A 162 -16.61 9.35 17.11
CA ALA A 162 -18.04 9.50 16.82
C ALA A 162 -18.26 10.06 15.41
N ASN A 163 -17.44 11.00 14.97
CA ASN A 163 -17.57 11.60 13.63
C ASN A 163 -17.29 10.60 12.51
N PHE A 164 -16.40 9.63 12.72
CA PHE A 164 -16.13 8.57 11.77
C PHE A 164 -17.32 7.63 11.58
N VAL A 165 -18.04 7.30 12.66
CA VAL A 165 -19.33 6.58 12.59
C VAL A 165 -20.34 7.37 11.77
N LEU A 166 -20.51 8.66 12.08
CA LEU A 166 -21.46 9.51 11.38
C LEU A 166 -21.12 9.65 9.88
N LEU A 167 -19.83 9.69 9.55
CA LEU A 167 -19.35 9.68 8.16
C LEU A 167 -19.73 8.38 7.45
N CYS A 168 -19.45 7.22 8.06
CA CYS A 168 -19.79 5.93 7.46
C CYS A 168 -21.32 5.78 7.29
N GLN A 169 -22.10 6.25 8.27
CA GLN A 169 -23.55 6.28 8.20
C GLN A 169 -24.05 7.17 7.05
N ASP A 170 -23.54 8.40 6.94
CA ASP A 170 -23.94 9.34 5.89
C ASP A 170 -23.55 8.82 4.49
N LEU A 171 -22.36 8.22 4.34
CA LEU A 171 -21.92 7.57 3.10
C LEU A 171 -22.83 6.39 2.72
N ARG A 172 -23.10 5.48 3.66
CA ARG A 172 -23.96 4.31 3.41
C ARG A 172 -25.35 4.74 2.97
N ASN A 173 -25.96 5.69 3.68
CA ASN A 173 -27.27 6.23 3.35
C ASN A 173 -27.27 6.89 1.96
N GLY A 174 -26.23 7.67 1.64
CA GLY A 174 -26.07 8.32 0.34
C GLY A 174 -25.94 7.31 -0.80
N PHE A 175 -25.12 6.27 -0.62
CA PHE A 175 -24.91 5.21 -1.62
C PHE A 175 -26.20 4.43 -1.90
N GLU A 176 -26.95 4.05 -0.86
CA GLU A 176 -28.22 3.37 -1.04
C GLU A 176 -29.30 4.24 -1.68
N ALA A 177 -29.33 5.54 -1.35
CA ALA A 177 -30.25 6.48 -1.96
C ALA A 177 -29.96 6.68 -3.45
N GLU A 178 -28.68 6.83 -3.83
CA GLU A 178 -28.29 6.93 -5.23
C GLU A 178 -28.62 5.66 -6.00
N ALA A 179 -28.32 4.49 -5.46
CA ALA A 179 -28.63 3.20 -6.09
C ALA A 179 -30.14 3.04 -6.37
N ARG A 180 -30.99 3.40 -5.39
CA ARG A 180 -32.44 3.39 -5.57
C ARG A 180 -32.91 4.38 -6.64
N ALA A 181 -32.27 5.54 -6.75
CA ALA A 181 -32.64 6.57 -7.72
C ALA A 181 -32.16 6.28 -9.15
N SER A 182 -30.94 5.74 -9.30
CA SER A 182 -30.32 5.47 -10.60
C SER A 182 -30.61 4.08 -11.15
N GLY A 183 -31.04 3.13 -10.29
CA GLY A 183 -31.21 1.73 -10.65
C GLY A 183 -29.89 0.96 -10.82
N ARG A 184 -28.76 1.55 -10.42
CA ARG A 184 -27.43 0.91 -10.42
C ARG A 184 -27.18 0.15 -9.12
N ASP A 185 -26.25 -0.80 -9.14
CA ASP A 185 -25.76 -1.46 -7.93
C ASP A 185 -25.26 -0.44 -6.90
N THR A 186 -25.59 -0.65 -5.62
CA THR A 186 -25.07 0.17 -4.51
C THR A 186 -23.54 0.17 -4.51
N LEU A 187 -22.95 1.36 -4.39
CA LEU A 187 -21.50 1.51 -4.19
C LEU A 187 -21.09 0.81 -2.88
N LEU A 188 -19.98 0.07 -2.93
CA LEU A 188 -19.38 -0.54 -1.74
C LEU A 188 -18.75 0.53 -0.84
N LEU A 189 -18.85 0.34 0.47
CA LEU A 189 -18.17 1.15 1.46
C LEU A 189 -17.28 0.27 2.34
N THR A 190 -15.97 0.51 2.32
CA THR A 190 -15.00 -0.22 3.14
C THR A 190 -14.09 0.76 3.87
N ALA A 191 -13.31 0.25 4.84
CA ALA A 191 -12.32 1.07 5.52
C ALA A 191 -11.11 0.24 5.93
N ALA A 192 -9.90 0.73 5.63
CA ALA A 192 -8.67 0.26 6.24
C ALA A 192 -8.58 0.75 7.70
N VAL A 193 -8.38 -0.18 8.63
CA VAL A 193 -8.42 0.10 10.06
C VAL A 193 -7.16 -0.37 10.79
N GLY A 194 -6.78 0.38 11.83
CA GLY A 194 -5.56 0.15 12.58
C GLY A 194 -5.55 -1.15 13.38
N ALA A 195 -4.35 -1.71 13.54
CA ALA A 195 -4.14 -2.93 14.32
C ALA A 195 -3.96 -2.65 15.83
N GLY A 196 -3.38 -1.49 16.19
CA GLY A 196 -2.91 -1.21 17.55
C GLY A 196 -4.04 -1.03 18.56
N TYR A 197 -3.90 -1.62 19.75
CA TYR A 197 -4.92 -1.56 20.80
C TYR A 197 -5.38 -0.14 21.17
N SER A 198 -4.43 0.79 21.36
CA SER A 198 -4.76 2.19 21.64
C SER A 198 -5.45 2.85 20.44
N THR A 199 -4.93 2.63 19.23
CA THR A 199 -5.52 3.13 17.98
C THR A 199 -6.96 2.65 17.82
N VAL A 200 -7.23 1.36 18.09
CA VAL A 200 -8.56 0.76 18.06
C VAL A 200 -9.48 1.42 19.09
N SER A 201 -9.03 1.51 20.35
CA SER A 201 -9.78 2.10 21.45
C SER A 201 -10.15 3.57 21.19
N ASP A 202 -9.18 4.35 20.72
CA ASP A 202 -9.31 5.80 20.60
C ASP A 202 -10.10 6.21 19.35
N GLY A 203 -9.99 5.45 18.25
CA GLY A 203 -10.51 5.85 16.95
C GLY A 203 -11.82 5.19 16.51
N TYR A 204 -12.19 4.03 17.06
CA TYR A 204 -13.21 3.19 16.44
C TYR A 204 -14.32 2.75 17.40
N ASP A 205 -15.57 3.05 17.02
CA ASP A 205 -16.77 2.44 17.60
C ASP A 205 -17.16 1.25 16.71
N ILE A 206 -16.58 0.09 17.02
CA ILE A 206 -16.61 -1.09 16.15
C ILE A 206 -18.05 -1.57 15.86
N PRO A 207 -18.95 -1.73 16.85
CA PRO A 207 -20.32 -2.17 16.58
C PRO A 207 -21.11 -1.21 15.69
N GLU A 208 -20.88 0.10 15.80
CA GLU A 208 -21.55 1.07 14.93
C GLU A 208 -20.96 1.07 13.51
N LEU A 209 -19.64 0.98 13.37
CA LEU A 209 -18.98 0.89 12.07
C LEU A 209 -19.40 -0.38 11.31
N ASP A 210 -19.53 -1.52 12.00
CA ASP A 210 -19.96 -2.80 11.41
C ASP A 210 -21.35 -2.72 10.76
N LYS A 211 -22.22 -1.78 11.17
CA LYS A 211 -23.55 -1.61 10.54
C LYS A 211 -23.47 -1.00 9.14
N TYR A 212 -22.47 -0.15 8.90
CA TYR A 212 -22.42 0.70 7.70
C TYR A 212 -21.39 0.26 6.67
N LEU A 213 -20.27 -0.30 7.11
CA LEU A 213 -19.22 -0.82 6.23
C LEU A 213 -19.66 -2.16 5.63
N ASP A 214 -19.42 -2.39 4.34
CA ASP A 214 -19.56 -3.73 3.73
C ASP A 214 -18.46 -4.66 4.24
N TYR A 215 -17.22 -4.16 4.33
CA TYR A 215 -16.06 -4.89 4.85
C TYR A 215 -15.18 -4.01 5.74
N ILE A 216 -14.56 -4.64 6.75
CA ILE A 216 -13.57 -4.02 7.65
C ILE A 216 -12.20 -4.59 7.28
N ASN A 217 -11.31 -3.73 6.80
CA ASN A 217 -10.00 -4.10 6.26
C ASN A 217 -8.93 -3.91 7.33
N ILE A 218 -8.62 -4.95 8.12
CA ILE A 218 -7.65 -4.83 9.21
C ILE A 218 -6.23 -4.81 8.64
N MET A 219 -5.51 -3.71 8.89
CA MET A 219 -4.08 -3.58 8.54
C MET A 219 -3.22 -4.36 9.54
N SER A 220 -3.34 -5.69 9.56
CA SER A 220 -2.60 -6.59 10.45
C SER A 220 -1.17 -6.87 9.96
N TYR A 221 -0.46 -5.79 9.68
CA TYR A 221 0.96 -5.70 9.33
C TYR A 221 1.49 -4.39 9.93
N ASP A 222 2.78 -4.11 9.78
CA ASP A 222 3.45 -3.05 10.53
C ASP A 222 3.26 -3.22 12.05
N LEU A 223 3.21 -4.48 12.51
CA LEU A 223 3.11 -4.80 13.92
C LEU A 223 4.40 -4.44 14.67
N HIS A 224 5.53 -4.60 13.97
CA HIS A 224 6.84 -4.16 14.40
C HIS A 224 7.59 -3.50 13.25
N GLY A 225 8.47 -2.56 13.60
CA GLY A 225 9.32 -1.88 12.63
C GLY A 225 10.51 -1.19 13.30
N ALA A 226 11.25 -0.41 12.52
CA ALA A 226 12.44 0.28 12.99
C ALA A 226 12.17 1.42 14.00
N TRP A 227 10.90 1.72 14.28
CA TRP A 227 10.47 2.57 15.40
C TRP A 227 10.60 1.85 16.75
N ASP A 228 10.70 0.52 16.75
CA ASP A 228 10.98 -0.27 17.94
C ASP A 228 12.49 -0.37 18.21
N PRO A 229 12.91 -0.45 19.49
CA PRO A 229 14.33 -0.59 19.85
C PRO A 229 14.88 -2.01 19.65
N MET A 230 14.04 -2.95 19.21
CA MET A 230 14.37 -4.36 19.05
C MET A 230 13.72 -4.92 17.78
N THR A 231 14.29 -5.99 17.23
CA THR A 231 13.72 -6.70 16.09
C THR A 231 12.39 -7.34 16.46
N GLY A 232 11.45 -7.36 15.52
CA GLY A 232 10.14 -7.97 15.68
C GLY A 232 9.56 -8.32 14.32
N HIS A 233 8.50 -9.12 14.28
CA HIS A 233 7.90 -9.52 13.01
C HIS A 233 6.93 -8.47 12.47
N ASN A 234 7.03 -8.16 11.18
CA ASN A 234 6.11 -7.24 10.48
C ASN A 234 4.66 -7.70 10.64
N ALA A 235 4.44 -9.01 10.50
CA ALA A 235 3.13 -9.62 10.54
C ALA A 235 3.20 -11.08 11.06
N GLY A 236 3.75 -11.32 12.25
CA GLY A 236 3.73 -12.67 12.86
C GLY A 236 2.29 -13.15 13.09
N LEU A 237 1.95 -14.38 12.70
CA LEU A 237 0.59 -14.92 12.85
C LEU A 237 0.20 -15.00 14.33
N TYR A 238 1.11 -15.52 15.16
CA TYR A 238 0.97 -15.57 16.60
C TYR A 238 2.09 -14.77 17.28
N THR A 239 1.89 -14.46 18.54
CA THR A 239 2.91 -13.80 19.37
C THR A 239 4.06 -14.75 19.65
N SER A 240 5.29 -14.29 19.41
CA SER A 240 6.51 -14.96 19.85
C SER A 240 6.67 -14.83 21.37
N SER A 241 7.22 -15.85 22.03
CA SER A 241 7.55 -15.82 23.47
C SER A 241 8.53 -14.70 23.85
N THR A 242 9.29 -14.19 22.88
CA THR A 242 10.20 -13.05 23.04
C THR A 242 9.54 -11.68 22.79
N ASP A 243 8.32 -11.64 22.25
CA ASP A 243 7.59 -10.41 22.00
C ASP A 243 6.77 -10.00 23.25
N ALA A 244 7.26 -8.97 23.94
CA ALA A 244 6.59 -8.43 25.13
C ALA A 244 5.32 -7.62 24.80
N SER A 245 5.15 -7.16 23.55
CA SER A 245 3.98 -6.38 23.12
C SER A 245 2.74 -7.25 22.94
N LYS A 246 2.94 -8.56 22.76
CA LYS A 246 1.90 -9.55 22.45
C LYS A 246 1.10 -9.18 21.21
N PHE A 247 1.77 -8.64 20.20
CA PHE A 247 1.11 -8.08 19.03
C PHE A 247 1.28 -9.04 17.84
N SER A 248 0.16 -9.58 17.34
CA SER A 248 0.17 -10.57 16.26
C SER A 248 -1.05 -10.45 15.38
N VAL A 249 -0.98 -11.00 14.16
CA VAL A 249 -2.10 -10.98 13.20
C VAL A 249 -3.36 -11.58 13.83
N ALA A 250 -3.22 -12.73 14.49
CA ALA A 250 -4.36 -13.42 15.09
C ALA A 250 -4.98 -12.60 16.22
N ASP A 251 -4.16 -12.06 17.12
CA ASP A 251 -4.65 -11.31 18.26
C ASP A 251 -5.28 -9.97 17.85
N THR A 252 -4.67 -9.25 16.91
CA THR A 252 -5.24 -8.02 16.33
C THR A 252 -6.61 -8.29 15.70
N ALA A 253 -6.72 -9.30 14.85
CA ALA A 253 -7.97 -9.62 14.18
C ALA A 253 -9.06 -10.08 15.17
N GLU A 254 -8.68 -10.88 16.17
CA GLU A 254 -9.60 -11.29 17.23
C GLU A 254 -9.98 -10.13 18.16
N ASN A 255 -9.12 -9.13 18.35
CA ASN A 255 -9.47 -7.92 19.10
C ASN A 255 -10.63 -7.16 18.43
N TRP A 256 -10.61 -7.03 17.11
CA TRP A 256 -11.71 -6.43 16.36
C TRP A 256 -13.03 -7.22 16.51
N VAL A 257 -12.95 -8.56 16.45
CA VAL A 257 -14.13 -9.41 16.67
C VAL A 257 -14.66 -9.30 18.11
N ARG A 258 -13.77 -9.32 19.12
CA ARG A 258 -14.14 -9.09 20.54
C ARG A 258 -14.76 -7.70 20.75
N GLY A 259 -14.33 -6.72 19.97
CA GLY A 259 -14.88 -5.36 19.95
C GLY A 259 -16.26 -5.25 19.29
N GLY A 260 -16.74 -6.30 18.62
CA GLY A 260 -18.08 -6.37 18.03
C GLY A 260 -18.11 -6.40 16.49
N ALA A 261 -16.97 -6.53 15.82
CA ALA A 261 -16.95 -6.69 14.36
C ALA A 261 -17.54 -8.04 13.95
N THR A 262 -18.39 -8.05 12.92
CA THR A 262 -18.90 -9.29 12.35
C THR A 262 -17.76 -10.01 11.63
N ARG A 263 -17.34 -11.17 12.16
CA ARG A 263 -16.17 -11.91 11.65
C ARG A 263 -16.21 -12.19 10.14
N ALA A 264 -17.39 -12.50 9.59
CA ALA A 264 -17.58 -12.74 8.16
C ALA A 264 -17.41 -11.49 7.26
N LYS A 265 -17.46 -10.29 7.85
CA LYS A 265 -17.21 -8.99 7.18
C LYS A 265 -15.78 -8.48 7.40
N THR A 266 -15.05 -9.07 8.33
CA THR A 266 -13.69 -8.69 8.68
C THR A 266 -12.68 -9.38 7.77
N LEU A 267 -11.83 -8.59 7.11
CA LEU A 267 -10.74 -9.03 6.24
C LEU A 267 -9.40 -8.83 6.94
N VAL A 268 -8.54 -9.85 6.89
CA VAL A 268 -7.22 -9.87 7.56
C VAL A 268 -6.12 -9.44 6.60
N GLY A 269 -5.24 -8.55 7.04
CA GLY A 269 -4.12 -8.04 6.25
C GLY A 269 -3.01 -9.06 6.01
N LEU A 270 -2.64 -9.21 4.74
CA LEU A 270 -1.48 -9.96 4.27
C LEU A 270 -0.49 -8.98 3.61
N ALA A 271 0.76 -9.02 4.05
CA ALA A 271 1.83 -8.15 3.55
C ALA A 271 2.61 -8.86 2.45
N THR A 272 2.84 -8.19 1.33
CA THR A 272 3.77 -8.60 0.26
C THR A 272 5.08 -7.81 0.35
N TYR A 273 5.48 -7.47 1.58
CA TYR A 273 6.67 -6.71 1.91
C TYR A 273 7.20 -7.12 3.28
N GLY A 274 8.40 -6.64 3.60
CA GLY A 274 9.07 -6.85 4.86
C GLY A 274 9.51 -5.55 5.53
N ARG A 275 9.74 -5.64 6.84
CA ARG A 275 10.38 -4.60 7.64
C ARG A 275 11.83 -4.99 7.91
N THR A 276 12.70 -4.00 8.06
CA THR A 276 14.15 -4.24 8.23
C THR A 276 14.77 -3.43 9.36
N TRP A 277 15.80 -3.99 9.99
CA TRP A 277 16.52 -3.40 11.10
C TRP A 277 18.03 -3.48 10.83
N THR A 278 18.74 -2.54 11.44
CA THR A 278 20.17 -2.70 11.69
C THR A 278 20.39 -3.09 13.15
N LEU A 279 20.94 -4.28 13.38
CA LEU A 279 21.27 -4.85 14.69
C LEU A 279 22.33 -4.00 15.41
N SER A 280 22.21 -3.95 16.74
CA SER A 280 23.22 -3.34 17.61
C SER A 280 24.43 -4.25 17.76
N ASP A 281 24.20 -5.56 17.83
CA ASP A 281 25.21 -6.62 17.85
C ASP A 281 24.93 -7.59 16.69
N PRO A 282 25.82 -7.70 15.68
CA PRO A 282 25.65 -8.61 14.55
C PRO A 282 25.57 -10.09 14.93
N THR A 283 25.94 -10.45 16.17
CA THR A 283 25.92 -11.84 16.66
C THR A 283 24.61 -12.23 17.35
N ASP A 284 23.79 -11.25 17.78
CA ASP A 284 22.45 -11.51 18.30
C ASP A 284 21.41 -11.32 17.20
N THR A 285 21.05 -12.42 16.54
CA THR A 285 20.21 -12.42 15.33
C THR A 285 18.79 -12.90 15.60
N ARG A 286 18.45 -13.13 16.87
CA ARG A 286 17.15 -13.62 17.31
C ARG A 286 16.06 -12.56 17.11
N VAL A 287 14.82 -13.01 17.14
CA VAL A 287 13.67 -12.11 17.34
C VAL A 287 13.80 -11.44 18.71
N GLY A 288 13.54 -10.14 18.80
CA GLY A 288 13.75 -9.35 20.01
C GLY A 288 15.20 -8.88 20.24
N ALA A 289 16.11 -9.10 19.28
CA ALA A 289 17.48 -8.61 19.36
C ALA A 289 17.52 -7.07 19.33
N PRO A 290 18.36 -6.40 20.14
CA PRO A 290 18.46 -4.94 20.13
C PRO A 290 18.87 -4.37 18.78
N ALA A 291 18.16 -3.38 18.29
CA ALA A 291 18.42 -2.69 17.02
C ALA A 291 18.77 -1.23 17.24
N LYS A 292 19.63 -0.67 16.38
CA LYS A 292 20.05 0.74 16.43
C LYS A 292 19.31 1.63 15.42
N GLY A 293 18.42 1.05 14.62
CA GLY A 293 17.60 1.76 13.64
C GLY A 293 17.18 0.91 12.45
N PRO A 294 16.68 1.55 11.38
CA PRO A 294 16.20 0.86 10.19
C PRO A 294 17.31 0.11 9.47
N GLY A 295 16.93 -0.98 8.80
CA GLY A 295 17.80 -1.66 7.85
C GLY A 295 18.09 -0.79 6.63
N THR A 296 19.07 -1.23 5.84
CA THR A 296 19.49 -0.54 4.61
C THR A 296 18.32 -0.41 3.64
N ARG A 297 18.25 0.72 2.94
CA ARG A 297 17.20 0.99 1.97
C ARG A 297 17.17 -0.06 0.85
N GLY A 298 15.97 -0.52 0.49
CA GLY A 298 15.78 -1.35 -0.69
C GLY A 298 16.17 -0.60 -1.97
N GLN A 299 16.66 -1.34 -2.97
CA GLN A 299 17.09 -0.78 -4.26
C GLN A 299 15.94 -0.12 -5.02
N TYR A 300 14.75 -0.73 -5.00
CA TYR A 300 13.56 -0.28 -5.72
C TYR A 300 12.53 0.36 -4.80
N SER A 301 12.35 -0.14 -3.56
CA SER A 301 11.47 0.50 -2.57
C SER A 301 12.00 1.89 -2.21
N GLY A 302 13.32 2.04 -2.15
CA GLY A 302 13.99 3.29 -1.84
C GLY A 302 13.85 3.73 -0.38
N GLU A 303 13.23 2.95 0.50
CA GLU A 303 12.95 3.31 1.90
C GLU A 303 13.82 2.47 2.85
N ALA A 304 14.45 3.13 3.82
CA ALA A 304 15.17 2.43 4.90
C ALA A 304 14.19 1.82 5.89
N GLY A 305 14.43 0.58 6.32
CA GLY A 305 13.50 -0.13 7.21
C GLY A 305 12.38 -0.87 6.48
N TYR A 306 12.39 -0.89 5.14
CA TYR A 306 11.33 -1.44 4.31
C TYR A 306 11.88 -2.11 3.05
N VAL A 307 11.36 -3.29 2.71
CA VAL A 307 11.70 -4.03 1.49
C VAL A 307 10.47 -4.66 0.88
N THR A 308 10.34 -4.63 -0.44
CA THR A 308 9.31 -5.39 -1.18
C THR A 308 9.61 -6.90 -1.14
N TYR A 309 8.63 -7.76 -1.42
CA TYR A 309 8.89 -9.20 -1.45
C TYR A 309 9.90 -9.59 -2.55
N TYR A 310 9.84 -8.97 -3.73
CA TYR A 310 10.83 -9.23 -4.78
C TYR A 310 12.24 -8.76 -4.38
N GLU A 311 12.39 -7.72 -3.55
CA GLU A 311 13.69 -7.35 -2.96
C GLU A 311 14.15 -8.36 -1.93
N VAL A 312 13.25 -8.89 -1.08
CA VAL A 312 13.59 -9.98 -0.15
C VAL A 312 14.18 -11.17 -0.93
N CYS A 313 13.58 -11.56 -2.04
CA CYS A 313 14.13 -12.63 -2.87
C CYS A 313 15.54 -12.29 -3.42
N GLU A 314 15.76 -11.07 -3.90
CA GLU A 314 17.06 -10.64 -4.41
C GLU A 314 18.14 -10.58 -3.31
N VAL A 315 17.82 -10.03 -2.14
CA VAL A 315 18.82 -9.81 -1.07
C VAL A 315 18.96 -10.99 -0.13
N ALA A 316 17.87 -11.65 0.24
CA ALA A 316 17.90 -12.73 1.21
C ALA A 316 18.18 -14.08 0.55
N PHE A 317 17.37 -14.47 -0.44
CA PHE A 317 17.49 -15.80 -1.07
C PHE A 317 18.75 -15.91 -1.93
N ASN A 318 19.10 -14.83 -2.66
CA ASN A 318 20.24 -14.82 -3.58
C ASN A 318 21.46 -14.06 -3.03
N GLY A 319 21.28 -13.21 -2.02
CA GLY A 319 22.35 -12.38 -1.46
C GLY A 319 23.09 -12.98 -0.27
N GLY A 320 22.85 -14.26 0.06
CA GLY A 320 23.58 -15.00 1.09
C GLY A 320 23.23 -14.59 2.51
N TYR A 321 21.96 -14.26 2.77
CA TYR A 321 21.46 -14.16 4.14
C TYR A 321 21.27 -15.55 4.72
N THR A 322 21.42 -15.69 6.03
CA THR A 322 20.86 -16.83 6.74
C THR A 322 19.35 -16.64 6.77
N LEU A 323 18.62 -17.69 6.37
CA LEU A 323 17.16 -17.69 6.40
C LEU A 323 16.69 -18.55 7.56
N ASP A 324 15.78 -17.99 8.36
CA ASP A 324 15.23 -18.63 9.53
C ASP A 324 13.69 -18.57 9.49
N PHE A 325 13.05 -19.43 10.29
CA PHE A 325 11.61 -19.45 10.42
C PHE A 325 11.23 -19.50 11.90
N ASP A 326 10.51 -18.48 12.38
CA ASP A 326 9.98 -18.48 13.72
C ASP A 326 8.79 -19.46 13.77
N GLN A 327 8.98 -20.58 14.47
CA GLN A 327 7.97 -21.63 14.62
C GLN A 327 6.82 -21.24 15.54
N GLU A 328 6.99 -20.26 16.43
CA GLU A 328 5.91 -19.75 17.27
C GLU A 328 5.06 -18.77 16.47
N SER A 329 5.71 -17.79 15.83
CA SER A 329 5.04 -16.75 15.06
C SER A 329 4.57 -17.18 13.66
N LYS A 330 5.04 -18.34 13.17
CA LYS A 330 4.75 -18.89 11.82
C LYS A 330 5.11 -17.94 10.67
N VAL A 331 6.28 -17.30 10.76
CA VAL A 331 6.73 -16.31 9.78
C VAL A 331 8.25 -16.38 9.62
N PRO A 332 8.79 -16.18 8.39
CA PRO A 332 10.22 -16.18 8.19
C PRO A 332 10.88 -14.85 8.60
N PHE A 333 12.18 -14.95 8.83
CA PHE A 333 13.08 -13.82 8.90
C PHE A 333 14.42 -14.20 8.29
N ALA A 334 15.27 -13.22 8.03
CA ALA A 334 16.57 -13.42 7.44
C ALA A 334 17.56 -12.42 8.02
N HIS A 335 18.83 -12.82 8.13
CA HIS A 335 19.86 -11.91 8.62
C HIS A 335 21.21 -12.10 7.91
N LYS A 336 21.99 -11.01 7.84
CA LYS A 336 23.35 -11.01 7.31
C LYS A 336 24.15 -9.85 7.89
N GLY A 337 25.25 -10.16 8.58
CA GLY A 337 25.98 -9.13 9.31
C GLY A 337 25.06 -8.45 10.32
N ASP A 338 24.96 -7.12 10.28
CA ASP A 338 24.04 -6.36 11.14
C ASP A 338 22.67 -6.10 10.49
N GLN A 339 22.36 -6.69 9.34
CA GLN A 339 21.06 -6.50 8.69
C GLN A 339 20.10 -7.63 9.07
N TRP A 340 18.87 -7.28 9.47
CA TRP A 340 17.81 -8.21 9.83
C TRP A 340 16.52 -7.84 9.08
N ILE A 341 15.84 -8.84 8.53
CA ILE A 341 14.66 -8.70 7.67
C ILE A 341 13.58 -9.65 8.17
N THR A 342 12.36 -9.18 8.34
CA THR A 342 11.17 -10.04 8.47
C THR A 342 10.26 -9.81 7.28
N TYR A 343 9.60 -10.86 6.83
CA TYR A 343 8.76 -10.84 5.63
C TYR A 343 7.75 -11.98 5.70
N ASP A 344 6.80 -11.98 4.76
CA ASP A 344 5.96 -13.16 4.49
C ASP A 344 6.47 -13.88 3.25
N ASP A 345 6.41 -15.21 3.28
CA ASP A 345 6.62 -16.09 2.13
C ASP A 345 5.35 -16.92 1.85
N ILE A 346 5.41 -17.80 0.84
CA ILE A 346 4.26 -18.66 0.50
C ILE A 346 3.80 -19.48 1.72
N ASN A 347 4.73 -19.98 2.54
CA ASN A 347 4.43 -20.86 3.65
C ASN A 347 3.79 -20.10 4.82
N SER A 348 4.33 -18.94 5.21
CA SER A 348 3.72 -18.10 6.26
C SER A 348 2.33 -17.62 5.86
N LEU A 349 2.12 -17.26 4.59
CA LEU A 349 0.79 -16.93 4.08
C LEU A 349 -0.16 -18.13 4.14
N GLN A 350 0.29 -19.35 3.83
CA GLN A 350 -0.54 -20.56 3.96
C GLN A 350 -0.97 -20.81 5.42
N TYR A 351 -0.07 -20.61 6.40
CA TYR A 351 -0.45 -20.65 7.82
C TYR A 351 -1.53 -19.61 8.15
N LYS A 352 -1.36 -18.36 7.73
CA LYS A 352 -2.33 -17.28 7.96
C LYS A 352 -3.68 -17.56 7.31
N MET A 353 -3.68 -17.98 6.06
CA MET A 353 -4.90 -18.26 5.31
C MET A 353 -5.66 -19.47 5.85
N THR A 354 -4.94 -20.52 6.25
CA THR A 354 -5.55 -21.67 6.94
C THR A 354 -6.17 -21.24 8.26
N TRP A 355 -5.44 -20.47 9.07
CA TRP A 355 -5.95 -19.94 10.33
C TRP A 355 -7.21 -19.09 10.12
N MET A 356 -7.18 -18.09 9.23
CA MET A 356 -8.32 -17.17 9.06
C MET A 356 -9.56 -17.89 8.50
N ARG A 357 -9.36 -18.90 7.64
CA ARG A 357 -10.45 -19.77 7.15
C ARG A 357 -11.07 -20.56 8.30
N ASN A 358 -10.25 -21.17 9.14
CA ASN A 358 -10.70 -21.96 10.30
C ASN A 358 -11.42 -21.11 11.34
N GLN A 359 -10.97 -19.85 11.53
CA GLN A 359 -11.65 -18.92 12.41
C GLN A 359 -12.95 -18.36 11.80
N GLY A 360 -13.14 -18.42 10.48
CA GLY A 360 -14.35 -17.94 9.83
C GLY A 360 -14.32 -16.47 9.43
N PHE A 361 -13.14 -15.87 9.27
CA PHE A 361 -13.00 -14.52 8.71
C PHE A 361 -13.52 -14.44 7.27
N GLY A 362 -13.93 -13.24 6.84
CA GLY A 362 -14.48 -12.97 5.51
C GLY A 362 -13.49 -13.17 4.37
N GLY A 363 -12.20 -13.04 4.67
CA GLY A 363 -11.11 -13.19 3.72
C GLY A 363 -9.90 -12.34 4.10
N ALA A 364 -9.21 -11.81 3.10
CA ALA A 364 -7.98 -11.05 3.27
C ALA A 364 -7.97 -9.74 2.50
N ILE A 365 -7.25 -8.76 3.05
CA ILE A 365 -6.71 -7.65 2.27
C ILE A 365 -5.24 -7.92 1.97
N VAL A 366 -4.73 -7.42 0.85
CA VAL A 366 -3.32 -7.54 0.46
C VAL A 366 -2.71 -6.17 0.23
N TRP A 367 -1.68 -5.85 1.02
CA TRP A 367 -0.86 -4.66 0.85
C TRP A 367 0.55 -5.06 0.43
N ALA A 368 0.97 -4.83 -0.82
CA ALA A 368 0.18 -4.41 -1.98
C ALA A 368 0.57 -5.26 -3.21
N ILE A 369 -0.32 -5.37 -4.18
CA ILE A 369 -0.20 -6.36 -5.26
C ILE A 369 1.09 -6.22 -6.06
N GLU A 370 1.58 -5.00 -6.23
CA GLU A 370 2.78 -4.71 -6.99
C GLU A 370 4.10 -4.95 -6.24
N LEU A 371 4.04 -5.34 -4.96
CA LEU A 371 5.20 -5.65 -4.13
C LEU A 371 5.56 -7.14 -4.17
N ASP A 372 4.66 -7.98 -4.66
CA ASP A 372 4.94 -9.38 -5.01
C ASP A 372 5.88 -9.46 -6.23
N ASP A 373 6.48 -10.62 -6.50
CA ASP A 373 7.30 -10.87 -7.69
C ASP A 373 6.42 -10.98 -8.95
N PHE A 374 5.85 -9.84 -9.34
CA PHE A 374 4.82 -9.73 -10.37
C PHE A 374 5.29 -10.16 -11.77
N ASP A 375 6.58 -10.01 -12.07
CA ASP A 375 7.16 -10.44 -13.35
C ASP A 375 7.85 -11.80 -13.29
N GLY A 376 8.04 -12.36 -12.09
CA GLY A 376 8.54 -13.70 -11.83
C GLY A 376 10.06 -13.86 -11.93
N ASN A 377 10.80 -12.75 -11.98
CA ASN A 377 12.24 -12.76 -12.22
C ASN A 377 13.10 -12.73 -10.94
N SER A 378 12.52 -12.59 -9.75
CA SER A 378 13.28 -12.45 -8.50
C SER A 378 13.36 -13.72 -7.67
N CYS A 379 12.24 -14.43 -7.54
CA CYS A 379 12.11 -15.52 -6.56
C CYS A 379 12.25 -16.93 -7.18
N GLY A 380 12.29 -17.04 -8.50
CA GLY A 380 12.32 -18.32 -9.21
C GLY A 380 11.03 -19.14 -9.14
N ALA A 381 9.95 -18.56 -8.60
CA ALA A 381 8.66 -19.22 -8.40
C ALA A 381 7.60 -18.86 -9.46
N GLY A 382 8.01 -18.16 -10.52
CA GLY A 382 7.12 -17.61 -11.55
C GLY A 382 6.42 -16.33 -11.11
N LYS A 383 5.56 -15.77 -11.98
CA LYS A 383 4.84 -14.52 -11.71
C LYS A 383 3.90 -14.66 -10.51
N TYR A 384 3.83 -13.61 -9.70
CA TYR A 384 2.86 -13.46 -8.62
C TYR A 384 2.85 -14.65 -7.63
N PRO A 385 4.00 -15.08 -7.11
CA PRO A 385 4.06 -16.29 -6.28
C PRO A 385 3.20 -16.18 -5.02
N LEU A 386 3.19 -15.02 -4.33
CA LEU A 386 2.36 -14.82 -3.15
C LEU A 386 0.88 -14.71 -3.55
N MET A 387 0.56 -13.90 -4.56
CA MET A 387 -0.82 -13.70 -5.02
C MET A 387 -1.47 -14.97 -5.58
N ARG A 388 -0.70 -15.84 -6.26
CA ARG A 388 -1.18 -17.17 -6.68
C ARG A 388 -1.48 -18.07 -5.48
N ALA A 389 -0.63 -18.08 -4.45
CA ALA A 389 -0.90 -18.83 -3.23
C ALA A 389 -2.17 -18.32 -2.55
N ILE A 390 -2.33 -16.99 -2.47
CA ILE A 390 -3.50 -16.33 -1.89
C ILE A 390 -4.78 -16.71 -2.64
N SER A 391 -4.81 -16.49 -3.94
CA SER A 391 -6.00 -16.77 -4.77
C SER A 391 -6.33 -18.26 -4.85
N SER A 392 -5.32 -19.13 -4.93
CA SER A 392 -5.53 -20.58 -4.83
C SER A 392 -6.26 -20.93 -3.54
N CYS A 393 -5.80 -20.42 -2.40
CA CYS A 393 -6.38 -20.80 -1.11
C CYS A 393 -7.73 -20.15 -0.81
N LEU A 394 -7.83 -18.83 -0.97
CA LEU A 394 -8.98 -18.04 -0.51
C LEU A 394 -10.10 -17.97 -1.55
N ILE A 395 -9.76 -17.85 -2.85
CA ILE A 395 -10.77 -17.76 -3.92
C ILE A 395 -11.15 -19.16 -4.41
N ASN A 396 -10.17 -20.01 -4.71
CA ASN A 396 -10.42 -21.32 -5.31
C ASN A 396 -10.61 -22.43 -4.27
N GLY A 397 -10.31 -22.16 -2.99
CA GLY A 397 -10.44 -23.13 -1.92
C GLY A 397 -9.38 -24.24 -1.90
N GLN A 398 -8.27 -24.07 -2.62
CA GLN A 398 -7.26 -25.09 -2.93
C GLN A 398 -5.86 -24.73 -2.38
N ASN A 399 -5.04 -25.73 -2.06
CA ASN A 399 -3.63 -25.55 -1.66
C ASN A 399 -3.41 -24.61 -0.46
N CYS A 400 -4.34 -24.60 0.49
CA CYS A 400 -4.22 -23.79 1.72
C CYS A 400 -3.24 -24.36 2.73
N ALA A 401 -3.03 -25.68 2.70
CA ALA A 401 -2.22 -26.35 3.71
C ALA A 401 -0.77 -25.86 3.62
N PRO A 402 -0.19 -25.37 4.73
CA PRO A 402 1.24 -25.10 4.78
C PRO A 402 2.01 -26.41 4.62
N THR A 403 3.19 -26.33 4.03
CA THR A 403 4.13 -27.46 4.07
C THR A 403 4.81 -27.44 5.42
N ASP A 404 4.51 -28.43 6.27
CA ASP A 404 5.18 -28.58 7.57
C ASP A 404 6.68 -28.81 7.35
N GLY A 405 7.46 -27.75 7.58
CA GLY A 405 8.92 -27.82 7.59
C GLY A 405 9.61 -26.81 6.65
N GLY A 406 10.13 -25.74 7.25
CA GLY A 406 11.25 -24.97 6.71
C GLY A 406 10.91 -23.71 5.91
N VAL A 407 11.89 -22.82 5.85
CA VAL A 407 11.92 -21.65 4.97
C VAL A 407 11.81 -22.12 3.52
N VAL A 408 10.93 -21.49 2.74
CA VAL A 408 10.91 -21.71 1.29
C VAL A 408 12.16 -21.08 0.69
N THR A 409 13.15 -21.91 0.37
CA THR A 409 14.29 -21.49 -0.46
C THR A 409 13.81 -21.33 -1.91
N ALA A 410 14.49 -20.47 -2.69
CA ALA A 410 14.21 -20.35 -4.11
C ALA A 410 14.21 -21.75 -4.77
N PRO A 411 13.25 -22.07 -5.67
CA PRO A 411 13.21 -23.39 -6.30
C PRO A 411 14.54 -23.69 -6.98
N THR A 412 15.19 -24.78 -6.57
CA THR A 412 16.40 -25.25 -7.27
C THR A 412 15.99 -25.64 -8.69
N THR A 413 16.49 -24.90 -9.69
CA THR A 413 16.34 -25.29 -11.08
C THR A 413 17.04 -26.64 -11.25
N THR A 414 16.28 -27.72 -11.26
CA THR A 414 16.83 -29.04 -11.54
C THR A 414 17.24 -29.04 -13.01
N THR A 415 18.53 -28.81 -13.25
CA THR A 415 19.09 -28.94 -14.59
C THR A 415 19.07 -30.43 -14.90
N THR A 416 18.09 -30.87 -15.69
CA THR A 416 18.08 -32.23 -16.22
C THR A 416 19.33 -32.40 -17.07
N THR A 417 20.33 -33.08 -16.51
CA THR A 417 21.56 -33.42 -17.24
C THR A 417 21.21 -34.55 -18.18
N THR A 418 20.92 -34.24 -19.44
CA THR A 418 20.76 -35.26 -20.48
C THR A 418 22.13 -35.89 -20.72
N THR A 419 22.34 -37.09 -20.19
CA THR A 419 23.53 -37.89 -20.44
C THR A 419 23.50 -38.38 -21.89
N THR A 420 24.22 -37.70 -22.78
CA THR A 420 24.43 -38.17 -24.16
C THR A 420 25.31 -39.41 -24.12
N THR A 421 24.71 -40.59 -24.34
CA THR A 421 25.42 -41.84 -24.53
C THR A 421 25.96 -41.91 -25.96
N THR A 422 27.27 -41.86 -26.11
CA THR A 422 27.96 -42.09 -27.39
C THR A 422 27.76 -43.55 -27.81
N ARG A 423 27.07 -43.79 -28.93
CA ARG A 423 27.09 -45.08 -29.65
C ARG A 423 27.57 -44.88 -31.09
N THR A 424 28.54 -45.71 -31.44
CA THR A 424 29.27 -45.84 -32.70
C THR A 424 28.34 -46.07 -33.92
N PRO A 425 28.69 -45.61 -35.13
CA PRO A 425 27.79 -45.67 -36.29
C PRO A 425 27.79 -47.05 -36.95
N ILE A 426 26.61 -47.54 -37.33
CA ILE A 426 26.43 -48.68 -38.25
C ILE A 426 25.94 -48.12 -39.59
N THR A 427 26.66 -48.47 -40.64
CA THR A 427 26.41 -48.13 -42.05
C THR A 427 25.31 -49.01 -42.64
N VAL A 428 24.25 -48.41 -43.21
CA VAL A 428 23.45 -49.02 -44.29
C VAL A 428 22.97 -47.92 -45.24
N GLN A 429 23.29 -48.07 -46.53
CA GLN A 429 22.89 -47.23 -47.66
C GLN A 429 21.37 -47.28 -47.92
N PRO A 430 20.82 -46.21 -48.53
CA PRO A 430 19.86 -46.40 -49.61
C PRO A 430 20.25 -45.70 -50.92
N THR A 431 19.91 -46.39 -52.00
CA THR A 431 20.05 -46.10 -53.43
C THR A 431 19.27 -44.89 -53.94
N LEU A 432 19.87 -44.17 -54.91
CA LEU A 432 19.31 -43.04 -55.66
C LEU A 432 18.44 -43.48 -56.86
N PRO A 433 17.43 -42.69 -57.27
CA PRO A 433 16.96 -42.60 -58.64
C PRO A 433 17.62 -41.45 -59.43
N PRO A 434 17.59 -41.48 -60.78
CA PRO A 434 18.55 -40.79 -61.64
C PRO A 434 18.21 -39.34 -62.05
N THR A 435 19.30 -38.65 -62.42
CA THR A 435 19.53 -37.32 -63.02
C THR A 435 18.92 -37.17 -64.43
N VAL A 436 18.77 -36.01 -65.11
CA VAL A 436 19.65 -34.85 -65.49
C VAL A 436 18.73 -33.85 -66.31
N PRO A 437 19.15 -32.74 -67.00
CA PRO A 437 20.31 -31.82 -66.89
C PRO A 437 20.03 -30.27 -66.99
N THR A 438 20.94 -29.47 -66.39
CA THR A 438 21.51 -28.12 -66.74
C THR A 438 20.62 -26.97 -67.29
N THR A 439 20.84 -25.70 -66.92
CA THR A 439 22.01 -24.86 -67.32
C THR A 439 22.19 -23.62 -66.43
N ARG A 440 23.46 -23.26 -66.16
CA ARG A 440 23.91 -21.92 -65.73
C ARG A 440 24.69 -21.26 -66.87
N PRO A 441 24.50 -19.96 -67.16
CA PRO A 441 25.64 -19.03 -67.16
C PRO A 441 25.28 -17.66 -66.53
N THR A 442 26.05 -17.16 -65.55
CA THR A 442 27.11 -16.12 -65.67
C THR A 442 26.68 -14.79 -66.30
N THR A 443 26.51 -13.74 -65.46
CA THR A 443 27.16 -12.43 -65.67
C THR A 443 27.29 -11.66 -64.35
N THR A 444 28.49 -11.12 -64.16
CA THR A 444 28.94 -10.28 -63.05
C THR A 444 28.81 -8.82 -63.46
N ARG A 445 28.22 -7.94 -62.63
CA ARG A 445 28.55 -6.50 -62.62
C ARG A 445 28.22 -5.86 -61.26
N ARG A 446 29.17 -5.06 -60.78
CA ARG A 446 29.29 -4.37 -59.48
C ARG A 446 28.08 -3.45 -59.17
N PRO A 447 27.72 -3.26 -57.88
CA PRO A 447 26.98 -2.08 -57.46
C PRO A 447 27.94 -0.88 -57.33
N VAL A 448 27.60 0.21 -58.00
CA VAL A 448 28.24 1.52 -57.88
C VAL A 448 27.51 2.32 -56.80
N TYR A 449 28.31 2.99 -55.97
CA TYR A 449 27.98 3.89 -54.89
C TYR A 449 27.22 5.14 -55.36
N THR A 450 26.22 5.59 -54.61
CA THR A 450 25.82 7.01 -54.56
C THR A 450 25.03 7.31 -53.27
N PRO A 451 25.16 8.52 -52.69
CA PRO A 451 24.94 8.76 -51.26
C PRO A 451 23.59 9.41 -50.91
N ALA A 452 23.37 9.51 -49.59
CA ALA A 452 22.24 10.10 -48.89
C ALA A 452 21.87 11.54 -49.31
N THR A 453 20.58 11.87 -49.16
CA THR A 453 20.11 13.26 -49.14
C THR A 453 19.04 13.46 -48.06
N THR A 454 19.39 14.31 -47.11
CA THR A 454 18.52 15.07 -46.19
C THR A 454 17.59 16.02 -46.95
N THR A 455 16.41 16.32 -46.41
CA THR A 455 15.77 17.62 -46.72
C THR A 455 14.99 18.20 -45.54
N ARG A 456 15.34 19.46 -45.25
CA ARG A 456 14.72 20.38 -44.30
C ARG A 456 13.44 21.01 -44.87
N ARG A 457 12.58 21.47 -43.95
CA ARG A 457 11.47 22.42 -44.17
C ARG A 457 11.94 23.78 -44.73
N PRO A 458 11.08 24.47 -45.49
CA PRO A 458 11.11 25.93 -45.63
C PRO A 458 9.85 26.65 -45.08
N TRP A 459 9.98 27.97 -45.01
CA TRP A 459 9.23 29.00 -44.26
C TRP A 459 8.19 29.78 -45.11
N TYR A 460 7.09 30.25 -44.46
CA TYR A 460 6.25 31.48 -44.65
C TYR A 460 5.67 31.80 -46.06
N THR A 461 4.49 32.42 -46.31
CA THR A 461 3.80 33.58 -45.72
C THR A 461 2.41 33.79 -46.39
N ARG A 462 1.53 34.56 -45.72
CA ARG A 462 0.48 35.48 -46.23
C ARG A 462 -0.90 34.96 -46.71
N ALA A 463 -1.92 35.53 -46.07
CA ALA A 463 -3.35 35.50 -46.38
C ALA A 463 -3.75 36.53 -47.47
N PRO A 464 -4.95 36.38 -48.07
CA PRO A 464 -5.68 37.46 -48.72
C PRO A 464 -6.98 37.86 -47.97
N THR A 465 -7.32 39.14 -48.08
CA THR A 465 -8.51 39.84 -47.60
C THR A 465 -9.61 39.93 -48.68
N THR A 466 -10.78 40.46 -48.26
CA THR A 466 -11.95 41.00 -49.01
C THR A 466 -13.16 40.05 -49.16
N THR A 467 -14.45 40.44 -49.07
CA THR A 467 -15.25 41.61 -48.61
C THR A 467 -16.72 41.18 -48.74
N ARG A 468 -17.65 41.60 -47.84
CA ARG A 468 -18.99 42.19 -48.17
C ARG A 468 -19.92 42.34 -46.95
N ARG A 469 -20.51 43.55 -46.83
CA ARG A 469 -21.79 43.90 -46.17
C ARG A 469 -22.84 44.16 -47.28
N PRO A 470 -24.17 44.05 -47.03
CA PRO A 470 -25.02 45.21 -46.62
C PRO A 470 -26.23 44.88 -45.68
N TRP A 471 -26.57 45.71 -44.66
CA TRP A 471 -27.77 46.60 -44.45
C TRP A 471 -29.16 45.88 -44.31
N TYR A 472 -30.16 46.16 -43.44
CA TYR A 472 -30.75 47.37 -42.78
C TYR A 472 -31.57 47.08 -41.47
N THR A 473 -31.66 48.11 -40.62
CA THR A 473 -32.62 48.58 -39.55
C THR A 473 -33.83 47.79 -39.02
N ARG A 474 -34.03 47.86 -37.68
CA ARG A 474 -35.22 48.50 -37.01
C ARG A 474 -35.01 48.69 -35.49
N ALA A 475 -35.37 49.86 -34.95
CA ALA A 475 -35.60 50.13 -33.51
C ALA A 475 -37.11 50.38 -33.30
N PRO A 476 -37.64 50.29 -32.05
CA PRO A 476 -37.80 51.52 -31.26
C PRO A 476 -37.67 51.40 -29.72
N THR A 477 -37.18 52.50 -29.13
CA THR A 477 -37.46 53.16 -27.82
C THR A 477 -38.11 52.42 -26.65
N THR A 478 -37.47 52.49 -25.46
CA THR A 478 -37.93 53.35 -24.34
C THR A 478 -36.81 53.63 -23.31
N THR A 479 -37.00 54.72 -22.60
CA THR A 479 -36.04 55.62 -21.93
C THR A 479 -35.91 55.33 -20.43
N ARG A 480 -34.72 55.45 -19.84
CA ARG A 480 -34.42 56.31 -18.66
C ARG A 480 -32.93 56.31 -18.29
N ARG A 481 -32.53 57.44 -17.70
CA ARG A 481 -31.21 58.10 -17.72
C ARG A 481 -30.15 57.49 -16.79
N PRO A 482 -28.85 57.65 -17.13
CA PRO A 482 -27.72 57.54 -16.22
C PRO A 482 -27.31 58.92 -15.65
N TRP A 483 -26.57 58.93 -14.55
CA TRP A 483 -25.71 60.04 -14.16
C TRP A 483 -24.26 59.54 -14.08
N TYR A 484 -23.38 60.18 -14.85
CA TYR A 484 -21.93 60.17 -14.66
C TYR A 484 -21.48 61.61 -14.50
N THR A 485 -20.40 61.81 -13.76
CA THR A 485 -19.49 62.93 -13.98
C THR A 485 -18.05 62.45 -13.88
N THR A 486 -17.24 62.97 -14.79
CA THR A 486 -15.94 62.51 -15.26
C THR A 486 -14.79 63.43 -14.84
N ALA A 487 -13.63 62.80 -14.56
CA ALA A 487 -12.24 63.16 -14.95
C ALA A 487 -11.61 64.43 -14.32
N PRO A 488 -10.30 64.74 -14.52
CA PRO A 488 -9.15 64.01 -15.14
C PRO A 488 -7.91 63.95 -14.17
N THR A 489 -6.74 63.37 -14.43
CA THR A 489 -5.70 63.85 -15.38
C THR A 489 -4.51 62.86 -15.46
N THR A 490 -3.89 62.84 -16.63
CA THR A 490 -2.60 62.26 -17.11
C THR A 490 -1.47 62.08 -16.06
N THR A 491 -0.51 61.14 -16.19
CA THR A 491 0.66 61.25 -17.10
C THR A 491 1.56 60.00 -17.06
N ARG A 492 2.04 59.58 -18.24
CA ARG A 492 3.26 58.81 -18.65
C ARG A 492 3.92 57.75 -17.73
N ARG A 493 4.13 56.56 -18.34
CA ARG A 493 5.19 55.57 -18.02
C ARG A 493 6.59 56.19 -18.11
N PRO A 494 7.60 55.66 -17.38
CA PRO A 494 8.54 54.77 -18.07
C PRO A 494 9.30 53.71 -17.23
N TRP A 495 9.95 52.79 -17.97
CA TRP A 495 11.10 51.91 -17.68
C TRP A 495 10.94 50.59 -16.92
N TYR A 496 11.51 49.56 -17.56
CA TYR A 496 11.79 48.22 -17.07
C TYR A 496 12.93 48.25 -16.04
N THR A 497 12.81 47.45 -14.99
CA THR A 497 13.94 47.00 -14.16
C THR A 497 13.92 45.48 -14.02
N ARG A 498 15.13 44.94 -14.16
CA ARG A 498 15.53 43.55 -14.26
C ARG A 498 15.42 42.87 -12.89
N ALA A 499 14.78 41.71 -12.82
CA ALA A 499 14.69 40.91 -11.60
C ALA A 499 16.08 40.38 -11.17
N PRO A 500 16.41 40.37 -9.87
CA PRO A 500 17.65 39.79 -9.36
C PRO A 500 17.59 38.25 -9.37
N PRO A 501 18.73 37.54 -9.48
CA PRO A 501 18.74 36.09 -9.50
C PRO A 501 18.53 35.55 -8.08
N THR A 502 17.43 34.84 -7.86
CA THR A 502 17.22 34.01 -6.68
C THR A 502 18.17 32.82 -6.73
N ARG A 503 19.12 32.75 -5.79
CA ARG A 503 19.92 31.56 -5.54
C ARG A 503 18.99 30.43 -5.06
N GLN A 504 19.05 29.28 -5.71
CA GLN A 504 18.46 28.04 -5.22
C GLN A 504 19.10 27.67 -3.87
N PRO A 505 18.31 27.27 -2.85
CA PRO A 505 18.88 26.60 -1.69
C PRO A 505 19.33 25.21 -2.11
N VAL A 506 20.62 24.92 -1.89
CA VAL A 506 21.16 23.57 -1.95
C VAL A 506 20.53 22.78 -0.81
N ILE A 507 19.73 21.75 -1.14
CA ILE A 507 19.22 20.79 -0.16
C ILE A 507 20.38 19.85 0.18
N THR A 508 21.06 20.12 1.30
CA THR A 508 22.00 19.17 1.88
C THR A 508 21.20 18.10 2.60
N ALA A 509 21.33 16.85 2.17
CA ALA A 509 20.71 15.70 2.81
C ALA A 509 21.06 15.65 4.30
N ALA A 510 20.04 15.55 5.16
CA ALA A 510 20.24 15.37 6.59
C ALA A 510 20.86 13.99 6.85
N THR A 511 22.11 14.00 7.32
CA THR A 511 22.78 12.80 7.82
C THR A 511 22.27 12.52 9.24
N THR A 512 21.51 11.44 9.41
CA THR A 512 21.08 10.97 10.73
C THR A 512 22.22 10.19 11.37
N THR A 513 22.82 10.74 12.43
CA THR A 513 23.82 10.04 13.25
C THR A 513 23.19 9.59 14.57
N THR A 514 23.46 8.34 14.93
CA THR A 514 22.85 7.63 16.06
C THR A 514 23.31 8.23 17.42
N PRO A 515 22.40 8.43 18.38
CA PRO A 515 22.73 8.90 19.73
C PRO A 515 23.58 7.88 20.53
N ILE A 516 24.50 8.39 21.35
CA ILE A 516 25.37 7.58 22.23
C ILE A 516 24.65 7.32 23.56
N ARG A 517 24.66 6.06 24.03
CA ARG A 517 23.97 5.61 25.25
C ARG A 517 24.83 5.86 26.49
N THR A 518 24.26 6.50 27.51
CA THR A 518 24.81 6.46 28.88
C THR A 518 23.70 5.94 29.79
N SER A 519 23.82 4.70 30.27
CA SER A 519 22.77 4.09 31.10
C SER A 519 22.87 4.59 32.54
N THR A 520 21.85 5.30 33.01
CA THR A 520 21.60 5.45 34.44
C THR A 520 20.25 4.80 34.75
N VAL A 521 20.28 3.59 35.31
CA VAL A 521 19.06 2.93 35.83
C VAL A 521 18.74 3.61 37.16
N MET A 522 17.77 4.52 37.15
CA MET A 522 17.23 5.09 38.40
C MET A 522 15.83 4.55 38.63
N SER A 523 15.66 3.76 39.70
CA SER A 523 14.39 3.20 40.16
C SER A 523 13.60 4.21 41.02
N GLY A 524 12.36 4.50 40.63
CA GLY A 524 11.33 5.08 41.52
C GLY A 524 10.73 6.43 41.09
N GLY A 525 9.40 6.53 41.22
CA GLY A 525 8.61 7.78 41.17
C GLY A 525 8.22 8.32 39.79
N LYS A 526 7.12 9.10 39.71
CA LYS A 526 6.86 9.99 38.57
C LYS A 526 7.94 11.07 38.56
N ASP A 527 9.00 10.86 37.79
CA ASP A 527 10.01 11.88 37.54
C ASP A 527 9.46 12.93 36.55
N ALA A 528 9.83 14.20 36.73
CA ALA A 528 9.48 15.27 35.81
C ALA A 528 9.98 15.01 34.37
N GLN A 529 11.02 14.18 34.21
CA GLN A 529 11.56 13.73 32.92
C GLN A 529 10.69 12.67 32.21
N CYS A 530 9.75 12.02 32.91
CA CYS A 530 8.86 10.99 32.39
C CYS A 530 7.40 11.33 32.71
N PRO A 531 6.78 12.29 32.01
CA PRO A 531 5.40 12.71 32.29
C PRO A 531 4.36 11.61 32.02
N ALA A 532 4.66 10.60 31.20
CA ALA A 532 3.80 9.43 30.99
C ALA A 532 4.53 8.10 31.29
N LYS A 533 3.74 7.02 31.45
CA LYS A 533 4.26 5.67 31.78
C LYS A 533 5.20 5.09 30.73
N TYR A 534 4.93 5.42 29.45
CA TYR A 534 5.65 4.94 28.29
C TYR A 534 5.86 6.10 27.32
N GLY A 535 7.04 6.18 26.69
CA GLY A 535 7.30 7.13 25.61
C GLY A 535 8.69 7.75 25.64
N PHE A 536 8.97 8.59 24.65
CA PHE A 536 10.20 9.38 24.57
C PHE A 536 9.93 10.83 24.95
N PHE A 537 10.70 11.36 25.88
CA PHE A 537 10.51 12.69 26.44
C PHE A 537 11.82 13.46 26.38
N ARG A 538 11.77 14.69 25.90
CA ARG A 538 12.95 15.57 25.91
C ARG A 538 13.40 15.80 27.35
N ASP A 539 14.71 15.83 27.59
CA ASP A 539 15.21 16.24 28.90
C ASP A 539 14.85 17.71 29.17
N LEU A 540 14.36 17.99 30.38
CA LEU A 540 13.95 19.32 30.79
C LEU A 540 15.08 20.35 30.82
N ASN A 541 16.32 19.90 30.98
CA ASN A 541 17.49 20.76 31.18
C ASN A 541 18.49 20.73 30.01
N ASP A 542 18.33 19.78 29.09
CA ASP A 542 19.25 19.60 27.96
C ASP A 542 18.50 19.15 26.69
N CYS A 543 18.30 20.07 25.74
CA CYS A 543 17.65 19.76 24.45
C CYS A 543 18.40 18.71 23.61
N GLY A 544 19.70 18.49 23.88
CA GLY A 544 20.49 17.44 23.25
C GLY A 544 20.25 16.06 23.86
N VAL A 545 19.36 15.94 24.84
CA VAL A 545 19.10 14.72 25.60
C VAL A 545 17.61 14.38 25.57
N PHE A 546 17.32 13.09 25.56
CA PHE A 546 15.98 12.59 25.76
C PHE A 546 15.97 11.31 26.60
N TRP A 547 14.82 11.05 27.20
CA TRP A 547 14.55 9.89 28.03
C TRP A 547 13.59 8.96 27.29
N PHE A 548 13.94 7.68 27.21
CA PHE A 548 12.96 6.64 26.96
C PHE A 548 12.44 6.16 28.31
N CYS A 549 11.16 6.38 28.57
CA CYS A 549 10.51 6.00 29.80
C CYS A 549 9.67 4.75 29.54
N TRP A 550 9.88 3.73 30.35
CA TRP A 550 9.15 2.46 30.32
C TRP A 550 9.03 1.94 31.75
N LEU A 551 8.13 2.54 32.54
CA LEU A 551 8.12 2.30 33.99
C LEU A 551 8.10 0.80 34.33
N PRO A 552 8.98 0.35 35.26
CA PRO A 552 9.83 1.16 36.16
C PRO A 552 11.19 1.56 35.56
N SER A 553 11.50 1.14 34.35
CA SER A 553 12.78 1.38 33.67
C SER A 553 12.77 2.70 32.88
N ARG A 554 13.95 3.29 32.76
CA ARG A 554 14.15 4.49 31.94
C ARG A 554 15.58 4.54 31.47
N TRP A 555 15.78 5.12 30.29
CA TRP A 555 17.08 5.23 29.66
C TRP A 555 17.29 6.64 29.14
N ARG A 556 18.46 7.21 29.44
CA ARG A 556 18.89 8.54 28.97
C ARG A 556 19.72 8.39 27.70
N TYR A 557 19.43 9.21 26.71
CA TYR A 557 20.10 9.21 25.40
C TYR A 557 20.62 10.61 25.08
N GLN A 558 21.82 10.68 24.52
CA GLN A 558 22.41 11.93 24.03
C GLN A 558 22.37 11.95 22.51
N CYS A 559 21.65 12.91 21.94
CA CYS A 559 21.68 13.22 20.51
C CYS A 559 23.10 13.49 20.01
N ALA A 560 23.35 13.21 18.73
CA ALA A 560 24.64 13.47 18.12
C ALA A 560 25.03 14.97 18.23
N PRO A 561 26.32 15.31 18.32
CA PRO A 561 26.76 16.70 18.44
C PRO A 561 26.13 17.61 17.36
N GLY A 562 25.53 18.71 17.80
CA GLY A 562 24.83 19.66 16.91
C GLY A 562 23.40 19.26 16.52
N THR A 563 22.84 18.22 17.13
CA THR A 563 21.42 17.84 17.00
C THR A 563 20.72 17.91 18.36
N GLN A 564 19.40 18.10 18.33
CA GLN A 564 18.54 18.18 19.51
C GLN A 564 17.34 17.26 19.31
N PHE A 565 16.73 16.80 20.39
CA PHE A 565 15.59 15.90 20.32
C PHE A 565 14.30 16.66 19.95
N ASP A 566 13.71 16.35 18.79
CA ASP A 566 12.40 16.86 18.37
C ASP A 566 11.29 15.93 18.88
N GLN A 567 10.58 16.35 19.92
CA GLN A 567 9.52 15.55 20.55
C GLN A 567 8.30 15.36 19.64
N ARG A 568 8.14 16.11 18.55
CA ARG A 568 7.04 15.91 17.59
C ARG A 568 7.27 14.71 16.68
N TYR A 569 8.54 14.39 16.44
CA TYR A 569 8.96 13.38 15.47
C TYR A 569 9.76 12.24 16.10
N PHE A 570 10.04 12.33 17.41
CA PHE A 570 10.84 11.38 18.18
C PHE A 570 12.22 11.10 17.57
N VAL A 571 12.85 12.12 16.98
CA VAL A 571 14.17 12.02 16.35
C VAL A 571 15.09 13.14 16.79
N CYS A 572 16.41 12.90 16.75
CA CYS A 572 17.41 13.95 16.89
C CYS A 572 17.56 14.69 15.55
N SER A 573 17.25 15.99 15.51
CA SER A 573 17.31 16.81 14.29
C SER A 573 18.17 18.06 14.49
N ARG A 574 18.63 18.65 13.39
CA ARG A 574 19.25 19.99 13.41
C ARG A 574 18.11 21.00 13.30
N ASN A 575 17.97 21.86 14.31
CA ASN A 575 16.97 22.94 14.39
C ASN A 575 15.53 22.57 14.83
N PRO A 576 15.30 21.77 15.89
CA PRO A 576 13.98 21.70 16.52
C PRO A 576 13.76 22.92 17.44
N ASP A 577 12.52 23.38 17.54
CA ASP A 577 12.15 24.44 18.48
C ASP A 577 12.32 23.94 19.93
N CYS A 578 13.44 24.31 20.59
CA CYS A 578 13.63 24.11 22.04
C CYS A 578 12.55 24.81 22.88
N ASN A 579 11.84 25.78 22.31
CA ASN A 579 10.86 26.62 23.00
C ASN A 579 9.44 26.05 23.04
N TYR A 580 9.17 24.87 22.46
CA TYR A 580 7.85 24.27 22.61
C TYR A 580 7.60 23.91 24.09
N PRO A 581 6.47 24.36 24.67
CA PRO A 581 6.09 23.95 26.02
C PRO A 581 5.94 22.43 26.04
N LEU A 582 6.42 21.84 27.13
CA LEU A 582 6.20 20.42 27.42
C LEU A 582 4.70 20.17 27.29
N LEU A 583 4.31 19.24 26.42
CA LEU A 583 2.94 18.76 26.36
C LEU A 583 2.63 18.17 27.74
N ARG A 584 2.03 18.99 28.61
CA ARG A 584 1.45 18.54 29.87
C ARG A 584 0.25 17.70 29.48
N GLY A 585 0.43 16.38 29.45
CA GLY A 585 -0.66 15.42 29.46
C GLY A 585 -1.40 15.45 30.78
#